data_AF-A0A8I0L1W9-F1
#
_entry.id   AF-A0A8I0L1W9-F1
#
_cell.length_a   1.000
_cell.length_b   1.000
_cell.length_c   1.000
_cell.angle_alpha   90.00
_cell.angle_beta   90.00
_cell.angle_gamma   90.00
#
_symmetry.space_group_name_H-M   'P 1'
#
loop_
_entity.id
_entity.type
_entity.pdbx_description
1 polymer ?
#
loop_
_entity_poly.entity_id
_entity_poly.type
_entity_poly.pdbx_seq_one_letter_code
_entity_poly.pdbx_strand_id
1 'polypeptide(L)'
;AAVGIGPTGTGSAKNINTGLDLAGGVSITYQAKDSNPSKEDMSDTVYKMQQRVSQYSTEAQAYQEGSNRITIEIPGVSDANAILEEL
;
A
#
# COMPACT_ATOMS: atom_id res chain seq x y z
N ALA A 1 31.87 -15.01 -8.80
CA ALA A 1 30.67 -15.84 -8.94
C ALA A 1 30.72 -16.91 -7.86
N ALA A 2 29.86 -16.85 -6.85
CA ALA A 2 29.66 -17.93 -5.91
C ALA A 2 28.15 -18.08 -5.74
N VAL A 3 27.60 -18.93 -6.61
CA VAL A 3 26.19 -19.27 -6.71
C VAL A 3 25.86 -20.16 -5.51
N GLY A 4 24.98 -19.68 -4.63
CA GLY A 4 24.41 -20.50 -3.57
C GLY A 4 23.50 -21.58 -4.17
N ILE A 5 24.00 -22.82 -4.25
CA ILE A 5 23.18 -24.00 -4.57
C ILE A 5 23.55 -25.12 -3.60
N GLY A 6 22.75 -25.25 -2.55
CA GLY A 6 22.54 -26.52 -1.85
C GLY A 6 21.36 -27.26 -2.51
N PRO A 7 21.33 -28.60 -2.48
CA PRO A 7 20.43 -29.44 -3.29
C PRO A 7 18.93 -29.34 -2.96
N THR A 8 18.54 -28.62 -1.91
CA THR A 8 17.13 -28.41 -1.54
C THR A 8 16.60 -27.02 -1.91
N GLY A 9 17.42 -26.11 -2.45
CA GLY A 9 16.97 -24.77 -2.84
C GLY A 9 16.30 -23.97 -1.71
N THR A 10 16.45 -24.40 -0.46
CA THR A 10 15.83 -23.81 0.73
C THR A 10 16.69 -22.65 1.25
N GLY A 11 17.05 -21.75 0.35
CA GLY A 11 17.64 -20.45 0.62
C GLY A 11 16.83 -19.34 -0.04
N SER A 12 15.61 -19.66 -0.43
CA SER A 12 14.65 -18.71 -0.95
C SER A 12 14.31 -17.73 0.17
N ALA A 13 14.98 -16.58 0.15
CA ALA A 13 14.56 -15.33 0.76
C ALA A 13 13.20 -14.85 0.18
N LYS A 14 12.24 -15.76 0.00
CA LYS A 14 10.90 -15.54 -0.55
C LYS A 14 9.94 -14.95 0.47
N ASN A 15 10.39 -14.74 1.72
CA ASN A 15 9.64 -14.14 2.81
C ASN A 15 10.30 -12.84 3.31
N ILE A 16 11.11 -12.17 2.50
CA ILE A 16 11.52 -10.79 2.86
C ILE A 16 10.34 -9.88 2.55
N ASN A 17 9.72 -9.33 3.60
CA ASN A 17 8.78 -8.21 3.51
C ASN A 17 9.45 -7.10 2.71
N THR A 18 9.04 -6.95 1.47
CA THR A 18 9.66 -6.04 0.52
C THR A 18 8.72 -4.85 0.39
N GLY A 19 9.19 -3.69 0.86
CA GLY A 19 8.44 -2.44 0.75
C GLY A 19 8.18 -2.06 -0.70
N LEU A 20 7.39 -1.00 -0.92
CA LEU A 20 7.07 -0.46 -2.24
C LEU A 20 8.33 -0.26 -3.13
N ASP A 21 9.44 0.11 -2.49
CA ASP A 21 10.75 0.35 -3.10
C ASP A 21 11.47 -0.91 -3.59
N LEU A 22 11.14 -2.08 -3.02
CA LEU A 22 11.79 -3.37 -3.33
C LEU A 22 10.86 -4.35 -4.07
N ALA A 23 9.56 -4.37 -3.74
CA ALA A 23 8.55 -5.20 -4.40
C ALA A 23 7.92 -4.51 -5.62
N GLY A 24 8.08 -3.18 -5.73
CA GLY A 24 7.19 -2.38 -6.56
C GLY A 24 5.78 -2.34 -5.96
N GLY A 25 4.92 -1.52 -6.56
CA GLY A 25 3.56 -1.37 -6.06
C GLY A 25 2.86 -0.16 -6.63
N VAL A 26 1.72 0.16 -6.04
CA VAL A 26 0.88 1.28 -6.45
C VAL A 26 0.79 2.29 -5.32
N SER A 27 0.94 3.56 -5.66
CA SER A 27 0.61 4.69 -4.80
C SER A 27 -0.58 5.44 -5.40
N ILE A 28 -1.63 5.62 -4.61
CA ILE A 28 -2.88 6.29 -5.00
C ILE A 28 -3.09 7.48 -4.08
N THR A 29 -3.19 8.67 -4.64
CA THR A 29 -3.52 9.88 -3.87
C THR A 29 -4.94 10.32 -4.19
N TYR A 30 -5.81 10.28 -3.18
CA TYR A 30 -7.15 10.84 -3.24
C TYR A 30 -7.16 12.25 -2.66
N GLN A 31 -7.93 13.13 -3.30
CA GLN A 31 -8.18 14.48 -2.78
C GLN A 31 -9.64 14.58 -2.35
N ALA A 32 -9.87 15.06 -1.12
CA ALA A 32 -11.20 15.35 -0.62
C ALA A 32 -11.86 16.39 -1.52
N LYS A 33 -13.17 16.20 -1.78
CA LYS A 33 -13.96 17.15 -2.56
C LYS A 33 -14.09 18.50 -1.87
N ASP A 34 -14.09 18.49 -0.54
CA ASP A 34 -14.04 19.71 0.25
C ASP A 34 -12.61 20.29 0.26
N SER A 35 -12.53 21.62 0.18
CA SER A 35 -11.24 22.34 0.25
C SER A 35 -10.68 22.32 1.68
N ASN A 36 -11.54 22.19 2.69
CA ASN A 36 -11.13 22.17 4.09
C ASN A 36 -11.97 21.15 4.90
N PRO A 37 -11.78 19.84 4.67
CA PRO A 37 -12.46 18.80 5.42
C PRO A 37 -12.07 18.87 6.90
N SER A 38 -12.96 18.41 7.78
CA SER A 38 -12.64 18.36 9.20
C SER A 38 -11.54 17.32 9.46
N LYS A 39 -10.73 17.52 10.51
CA LYS A 39 -9.70 16.55 10.89
C LYS A 39 -10.30 15.18 11.24
N GLU A 40 -11.51 15.19 11.78
CA GLU A 40 -12.24 14.00 12.18
C GLU A 40 -12.71 13.20 10.95
N ASP A 41 -13.27 13.88 9.94
CA ASP A 41 -13.64 13.26 8.67
C ASP A 41 -12.43 12.66 7.95
N MET A 42 -11.29 13.38 7.95
CA MET A 42 -10.06 12.89 7.34
C MET A 42 -9.51 11.68 8.07
N SER A 43 -9.47 11.71 9.41
CA SER A 43 -9.02 10.58 10.22
C SER A 43 -9.92 9.35 10.05
N ASP A 44 -11.24 9.54 10.02
CA ASP A 44 -12.20 8.46 9.80
C ASP A 44 -12.05 7.87 8.39
N THR A 45 -11.84 8.72 7.39
CA THR A 45 -11.59 8.27 6.01
C THR A 45 -10.29 7.47 5.92
N VAL A 46 -9.19 7.98 6.50
CA VAL A 46 -7.90 7.25 6.54
C VAL A 46 -8.08 5.91 7.24
N TYR A 47 -8.79 5.86 8.38
CA TYR A 47 -9.04 4.62 9.10
C TYR A 47 -9.81 3.60 8.26
N LYS A 48 -10.88 4.04 7.59
CA LYS A 48 -11.66 3.18 6.69
C LYS A 48 -10.84 2.68 5.50
N MET A 49 -10.03 3.56 4.91
CA MET A 49 -9.14 3.19 3.82
C MET A 49 -8.08 2.19 4.29
N GLN A 50 -7.47 2.42 5.46
CA GLN A 50 -6.52 1.49 6.07
C GLN A 50 -7.13 0.09 6.23
N GLN A 51 -8.38 -0.02 6.70
CA GLN A 51 -9.04 -1.32 6.82
C GLN A 51 -9.29 -2.01 5.47
N ARG A 52 -9.73 -1.26 4.45
CA ARG A 52 -9.96 -1.80 3.10
C ARG A 52 -8.65 -2.27 2.48
N VAL A 53 -7.60 -1.44 2.54
CA VAL A 53 -6.31 -1.73 1.90
C VAL A 53 -5.59 -2.90 2.58
N SER A 54 -5.82 -3.10 3.89
CA SER A 54 -5.31 -4.24 4.64
C SER A 54 -5.82 -5.59 4.12
N GLN A 55 -6.93 -5.62 3.35
CA GLN A 55 -7.39 -6.86 2.70
C GLN A 55 -6.58 -7.22 1.46
N TYR A 56 -5.96 -6.23 0.80
CA TYR A 56 -5.14 -6.45 -0.40
C TYR A 56 -3.70 -6.78 -0.06
N SER A 57 -3.13 -6.09 0.94
CA SER A 57 -1.76 -6.34 1.40
C SER A 57 -1.63 -6.02 2.88
N THR A 58 -0.94 -6.89 3.61
CA THR A 58 -0.55 -6.63 5.01
C THR A 58 0.46 -5.50 5.13
N GLU A 59 1.12 -5.14 4.03
CA GLU A 59 2.10 -4.06 3.96
C GLU A 59 1.49 -2.75 3.43
N ALA A 60 0.17 -2.74 3.16
CA ALA A 60 -0.52 -1.54 2.69
C ALA A 60 -0.62 -0.47 3.78
N GLN A 61 -0.42 0.78 3.39
CA GLN A 61 -0.51 1.95 4.28
C GLN A 61 -1.41 3.01 3.68
N ALA A 62 -2.24 3.63 4.51
CA ALA A 62 -3.05 4.78 4.18
C ALA A 62 -2.74 5.89 5.18
N TYR A 63 -2.39 7.07 4.67
CA TYR A 63 -2.06 8.22 5.50
C TYR A 63 -2.57 9.52 4.89
N GLN A 64 -2.83 10.50 5.75
CA GLN A 64 -3.20 11.83 5.31
C GLN A 64 -1.96 12.60 4.86
N GLU A 65 -2.04 13.20 3.68
CA GLU A 65 -1.05 14.12 3.14
C GLU A 65 -1.64 15.54 3.12
N GLY A 66 -1.04 16.47 3.85
CA GLY A 66 -1.53 17.85 3.93
C GLY A 66 -2.92 17.96 4.59
N SER A 67 -3.72 18.94 4.14
CA SER A 67 -5.03 19.23 4.75
C SER A 67 -6.20 18.46 4.14
N ASN A 68 -6.10 18.03 2.87
CA ASN A 68 -7.23 17.47 2.13
C ASN A 68 -6.85 16.31 1.21
N ARG A 69 -5.67 15.70 1.35
CA ARG A 69 -5.27 14.54 0.56
C ARG A 69 -5.03 13.33 1.43
N ILE A 70 -5.30 12.15 0.89
CA ILE A 70 -5.03 10.86 1.51
C ILE A 70 -4.25 10.04 0.49
N THR A 71 -3.07 9.59 0.87
CA THR A 71 -2.22 8.74 0.06
C THR A 71 -2.33 7.31 0.58
N ILE A 72 -2.51 6.38 -0.34
CA ILE A 72 -2.61 4.96 -0.09
C ILE A 72 -1.49 4.28 -0.87
N GLU A 73 -0.64 3.55 -0.17
CA GLU A 73 0.46 2.78 -0.74
C GLU A 73 0.19 1.31 -0.54
N ILE A 74 0.26 0.54 -1.62
CA ILE A 74 0.02 -0.89 -1.60
C ILE A 74 1.24 -1.56 -2.25
N PRO A 75 2.14 -2.14 -1.44
CA PRO A 75 3.27 -2.91 -1.94
C PRO A 75 2.81 -4.23 -2.56
N GLY A 76 3.50 -4.68 -3.61
CA GLY A 76 3.29 -5.98 -4.22
C GLY A 76 2.09 -6.10 -5.17
N VAL A 77 1.32 -5.02 -5.36
CA VAL A 77 0.25 -4.96 -6.36
C VAL A 77 0.73 -4.22 -7.60
N SER A 78 0.54 -4.79 -8.78
CA SER A 78 0.96 -4.16 -10.04
C SER A 78 -0.15 -3.35 -10.71
N ASP A 79 -1.41 -3.60 -10.35
CA ASP A 79 -2.58 -3.08 -11.05
C ASP A 79 -3.39 -2.13 -10.15
N ALA A 80 -3.10 -0.84 -10.30
CA ALA A 80 -3.77 0.22 -9.56
C ALA A 80 -5.26 0.29 -9.87
N ASN A 81 -5.62 0.02 -11.12
CA ASN A 81 -6.98 0.21 -11.62
C ASN A 81 -7.94 -0.84 -11.06
N ALA A 82 -7.49 -2.08 -10.90
CA ALA A 82 -8.29 -3.14 -10.28
C ALA A 82 -8.67 -2.77 -8.83
N ILE A 83 -7.72 -2.21 -8.08
CA ILE A 83 -7.96 -1.77 -6.70
C ILE A 83 -8.86 -0.54 -6.66
N LEU A 84 -8.72 0.38 -7.61
CA LEU A 84 -9.59 1.55 -7.77
C LEU A 84 -11.04 1.17 -8.08
N GLU A 85 -11.28 0.07 -8.82
CA GLU A 85 -12.63 -0.39 -9.15
C GLU A 85 -13.34 -1.07 -7.97
N GLU A 86 -12.60 -1.66 -7.03
CA GLU A 86 -13.16 -2.33 -5.85
C GLU A 86 -13.27 -1.42 -4.60
N LEU A 87 -12.75 -0.18 -4.66
CA LEU A 87 -12.74 0.80 -3.56
C LEU A 87 -13.96 1.73 -3.54
#